data_AF-H8X7Q2-F1
#
_entry.id   AF-H8X7Q2-F1
#
_cell.length_a   1.000
_cell.length_b   1.000
_cell.length_c   1.000
_cell.angle_alpha   90.00
_cell.angle_beta   90.00
_cell.angle_gamma   90.00
#
_symmetry.space_group_name_H-M   'P 1'
#
loop_
_entity.id
_entity.type
_entity.pdbx_description
1 polymer ?
#
loop_
_entity_poly.entity_id
_entity_poly.type
_entity_poly.pdbx_seq_one_letter_code
_entity_poly.pdbx_strand_id
1 'polypeptide(L)'
;MSQLKKTNLNSIKDLQKTTDENLSLVLQQLGYEESFTITDLKLGLGLSTVVIAGLLFLADKKFEFKHIYSYTVTACIVYGLLNAILFLINLKYKNVKYIGVDSKGNKVIIASDVNKYDPNYNVTITAKDNVVNGSIPFNKFFDVIGYFNGDEFTKLISEEISRVGKKHE
;
A
#
# COMPACT_ATOMS: atom_id res chain seq x y z
N MET A 1 6.25 21.35 12.94
CA MET A 1 7.57 20.69 13.03
C MET A 1 7.33 19.22 13.34
N SER A 2 7.44 18.33 12.35
CA SER A 2 7.30 16.89 12.58
C SER A 2 8.43 16.45 13.49
N GLN A 3 8.09 15.98 14.70
CA GLN A 3 9.03 15.37 15.62
C GLN A 3 9.73 14.22 14.88
N LEU A 4 11.03 14.38 14.61
CA LEU A 4 11.85 13.34 14.00
C LEU A 4 11.81 12.11 14.90
N LYS A 5 11.09 11.08 14.48
CA LYS A 5 10.93 9.84 15.23
C LYS A 5 12.24 9.06 15.19
N LYS A 6 12.91 8.94 16.33
CA LYS A 6 14.07 8.08 16.47
C LYS A 6 13.67 6.63 16.21
N THR A 7 14.24 6.05 15.18
CA THR A 7 13.92 4.69 14.73
C THR A 7 14.90 3.70 15.33
N ASN A 8 14.42 2.51 15.70
CA ASN A 8 15.30 1.47 16.22
C ASN A 8 16.12 0.86 15.08
N LEU A 9 17.42 1.19 15.03
CA LEU A 9 18.37 0.70 14.03
C LEU A 9 18.53 -0.83 14.03
N ASN A 10 18.29 -1.48 15.16
CA ASN A 10 18.41 -2.94 15.29
C ASN A 10 17.17 -3.70 14.79
N SER A 11 16.10 -2.97 14.46
CA SER A 11 14.84 -3.54 13.96
C SER A 11 14.65 -3.16 12.50
N ILE A 12 14.97 -4.09 11.59
CA ILE A 12 14.81 -3.89 10.14
C ILE A 12 13.35 -3.56 9.79
N LYS A 13 12.38 -4.11 10.54
CA LYS A 13 10.97 -3.80 10.36
C LYS A 13 10.61 -2.37 10.76
N ASP A 14 11.23 -1.83 11.81
CA ASP A 14 11.04 -0.42 12.18
C ASP A 14 11.68 0.51 11.16
N LEU A 15 12.87 0.17 10.66
CA LEU A 15 13.52 0.90 9.57
C LEU A 15 12.64 0.94 8.32
N GLN A 16 12.17 -0.22 7.86
CA GLN A 16 11.25 -0.31 6.73
C GLN A 16 9.99 0.52 6.97
N LYS A 17 9.37 0.39 8.15
CA LYS A 17 8.14 1.11 8.48
C LYS A 17 8.34 2.62 8.43
N THR A 18 9.43 3.13 9.01
CA THR A 18 9.72 4.57 8.97
C THR A 18 10.04 5.04 7.55
N THR A 19 10.73 4.24 6.74
CA THR A 19 10.94 4.56 5.32
C THR A 19 9.62 4.59 4.56
N ASP A 20 8.77 3.57 4.70
CA ASP A 20 7.44 3.48 4.09
C ASP A 20 6.56 4.68 4.50
N GLU A 21 6.60 5.12 5.77
CA GLU A 21 5.85 6.28 6.28
C GLU A 21 6.29 7.61 5.63
N ASN A 22 7.57 7.76 5.28
CA ASN A 22 8.10 8.97 4.64
C ASN A 22 8.10 8.90 3.10
N LEU A 23 7.83 7.72 2.53
CA LEU A 23 7.86 7.48 1.08
C LEU A 23 6.85 8.35 0.32
N SER A 24 5.62 8.49 0.84
CA SER A 24 4.60 9.32 0.20
C SER A 24 5.03 10.79 0.13
N LEU A 25 5.60 11.33 1.21
CA LEU A 25 6.10 12.71 1.25
C LEU A 25 7.24 12.94 0.24
N VAL A 26 8.18 12.00 0.17
CA VAL A 26 9.32 12.07 -0.77
C VAL A 26 8.86 12.01 -2.23
N LEU A 27 7.86 11.20 -2.54
CA LEU A 27 7.32 11.09 -3.90
C LEU A 27 6.45 12.28 -4.29
N GLN A 28 5.73 12.88 -3.34
CA GLN A 28 5.06 14.16 -3.54
C GLN A 28 6.05 15.28 -3.85
N GLN A 29 7.21 15.32 -3.17
CA GLN A 29 8.29 16.25 -3.51
C GLN A 29 8.83 16.05 -4.94
N LEU A 30 8.77 14.82 -5.45
CA LEU A 30 9.16 14.47 -6.83
C LEU A 30 8.04 14.73 -7.86
N GLY A 31 6.86 15.21 -7.44
CA GLY A 31 5.75 15.57 -8.32
C GLY A 31 4.74 14.45 -8.59
N TYR A 32 4.81 13.33 -7.86
CA TYR A 32 3.82 12.26 -7.97
C TYR A 32 2.66 12.47 -7.00
N GLU A 33 1.43 12.39 -7.51
CA GLU A 33 0.24 12.39 -6.66
C GLU A 33 -0.11 10.97 -6.21
N GLU A 34 -0.37 10.80 -4.91
CA GLU A 34 -0.71 9.50 -4.34
C GLU A 34 -2.14 9.09 -4.74
N SER A 35 -2.28 7.87 -5.26
CA SER A 35 -3.55 7.28 -5.64
C SER A 35 -4.09 6.37 -4.52
N PHE A 36 -5.21 6.77 -3.92
CA PHE A 36 -5.88 6.01 -2.86
C PHE A 36 -6.91 5.00 -3.38
N THR A 37 -7.00 4.75 -4.69
CA THR A 37 -8.06 3.92 -5.29
C THR A 37 -8.16 2.52 -4.70
N ILE A 38 -7.04 1.88 -4.33
CA ILE A 38 -7.06 0.56 -3.70
C ILE A 38 -7.57 0.63 -2.25
N THR A 39 -7.23 1.70 -1.53
CA THR A 39 -7.73 1.95 -0.17
C THR A 39 -9.23 2.22 -0.20
N ASP A 40 -9.69 3.07 -1.12
CA ASP A 40 -11.11 3.39 -1.29
C ASP A 40 -11.92 2.16 -1.70
N LEU A 41 -11.36 1.31 -2.57
CA LEU A 41 -12.00 0.05 -2.96
C LEU A 41 -12.14 -0.91 -1.78
N LYS A 42 -11.09 -1.06 -0.95
CA LYS A 42 -11.16 -1.89 0.27
C LYS A 42 -12.19 -1.34 1.24
N LEU A 43 -12.24 -0.03 1.42
CA LEU A 43 -13.21 0.64 2.29
C LEU A 43 -14.64 0.45 1.77
N GLY A 44 -14.88 0.65 0.48
CA GLY A 44 -16.18 0.46 -0.16
C GLY A 44 -16.68 -0.98 -0.08
N LEU A 45 -15.79 -1.96 -0.32
CA LEU A 45 -16.11 -3.39 -0.15
C LEU A 45 -16.45 -3.71 1.32
N GLY A 46 -15.67 -3.21 2.27
CA GLY A 46 -15.94 -3.38 3.70
C GLY A 46 -17.30 -2.79 4.10
N LEU A 47 -17.56 -1.54 3.73
CA LEU A 47 -18.84 -0.87 4.01
C LEU A 47 -20.03 -1.61 3.38
N SER A 48 -19.87 -2.12 2.16
CA SER A 48 -20.91 -2.91 1.48
C SER A 48 -21.29 -4.15 2.30
N THR A 49 -20.32 -4.85 2.90
CA THR A 49 -20.61 -6.01 3.75
C THR A 49 -21.40 -5.63 5.01
N VAL A 50 -21.09 -4.49 5.63
CA VAL A 50 -21.80 -3.99 6.82
C VAL A 50 -23.24 -3.61 6.47
N VAL A 51 -23.46 -2.98 5.31
CA VAL A 51 -24.81 -2.64 4.82
C VAL A 51 -25.64 -3.90 4.59
N ILE A 52 -25.07 -4.94 3.96
CA ILE A 52 -25.76 -6.22 3.76
C ILE A 52 -26.17 -6.83 5.11
N ALA A 53 -25.25 -6.85 6.09
CA ALA A 53 -25.55 -7.36 7.43
C ALA A 53 -26.66 -6.55 8.14
N GLY A 54 -26.63 -5.22 8.03
CA GLY A 54 -27.65 -4.34 8.59
C GLY A 54 -29.03 -4.54 7.95
N LEU A 55 -29.09 -4.66 6.62
CA LEU A 55 -30.33 -4.93 5.90
C LEU A 55 -30.92 -6.29 6.28
N LEU A 56 -30.07 -7.30 6.42
CA LEU A 56 -30.48 -8.64 6.81
C LEU A 56 -31.04 -8.66 8.24
N PHE A 57 -30.40 -7.96 9.17
CA PHE A 57 -30.91 -7.80 10.53
C PHE A 57 -32.26 -7.06 10.59
N LEU A 58 -32.45 -6.02 9.78
CA LEU A 58 -33.72 -5.31 9.69
C LEU A 58 -34.83 -6.18 9.08
N ALA A 59 -34.49 -7.01 8.10
CA ALA A 59 -35.43 -7.93 7.47
C ALA A 59 -35.83 -9.04 8.44
N ASP A 60 -34.88 -9.60 9.19
CA ASP A 60 -35.13 -10.62 10.22
C ASP A 60 -36.12 -10.12 11.29
N LYS A 61 -36.04 -8.84 11.67
CA LYS A 61 -36.96 -8.22 12.62
C LYS A 61 -38.41 -8.09 12.12
N LYS A 62 -38.65 -8.10 10.80
CA LYS A 62 -39.98 -7.80 10.21
C LYS A 62 -40.71 -9.02 9.63
N PHE A 63 -40.01 -10.10 9.28
CA PHE A 63 -40.58 -11.24 8.55
C PHE A 63 -40.44 -12.56 9.32
N GLU A 64 -41.35 -13.51 9.07
CA GLU A 64 -41.24 -14.86 9.63
C GLU A 64 -40.04 -15.62 9.05
N PHE A 65 -39.39 -16.42 9.90
CA PHE A 65 -38.12 -17.11 9.66
C PHE A 65 -38.11 -17.98 8.37
N LYS A 66 -39.27 -18.50 7.97
CA LYS A 66 -39.38 -19.37 6.79
C LYS A 66 -39.12 -18.64 5.47
N HIS A 67 -39.48 -17.36 5.39
CA HIS A 67 -39.21 -16.53 4.21
C HIS A 67 -37.81 -15.91 4.27
N ILE A 68 -37.32 -15.55 5.46
CA ILE A 68 -35.99 -14.93 5.62
C ILE A 68 -34.86 -15.90 5.28
N TYR A 69 -35.02 -17.20 5.52
CA TYR A 69 -33.96 -18.21 5.37
C TYR A 69 -33.30 -18.17 3.98
N SER A 70 -34.10 -18.12 2.90
CA SER A 70 -33.57 -18.07 1.53
C SER A 70 -32.79 -16.77 1.25
N TYR A 71 -33.28 -15.65 1.77
CA TYR A 71 -32.58 -14.36 1.69
C TYR A 71 -31.28 -14.37 2.49
N THR A 72 -31.28 -14.98 3.67
CA THR A 72 -30.10 -15.09 4.53
C THR A 72 -29.03 -15.95 3.88
N VAL A 73 -29.39 -17.10 3.32
CA VAL A 73 -28.46 -17.94 2.56
C VAL A 73 -27.87 -17.18 1.37
N THR A 74 -28.72 -16.47 0.61
CA THR A 74 -28.27 -15.65 -0.53
C THR A 74 -27.29 -14.56 -0.08
N ALA A 75 -27.59 -13.86 1.01
CA ALA A 75 -26.72 -12.82 1.56
C ALA A 75 -25.39 -13.39 2.07
N CYS A 76 -25.37 -14.58 2.68
CA CYS A 76 -24.13 -15.25 3.08
C CYS A 76 -23.25 -15.58 1.86
N ILE A 77 -23.84 -16.01 0.75
CA ILE A 77 -23.10 -16.27 -0.50
C ILE A 77 -22.49 -14.97 -1.03
N VAL A 78 -23.27 -13.89 -1.10
CA VAL A 78 -22.78 -12.57 -1.56
C VAL A 78 -21.68 -12.04 -0.64
N TYR A 79 -21.86 -12.16 0.69
CA TYR A 79 -20.85 -11.79 1.67
C TYR A 79 -19.55 -12.59 1.50
N GLY A 80 -19.66 -13.91 1.28
CA GLY A 80 -18.51 -14.78 1.02
C GLY A 80 -17.74 -14.36 -0.24
N LEU A 81 -18.46 -14.04 -1.33
CA LEU A 81 -17.85 -13.55 -2.57
C LEU A 81 -17.14 -12.21 -2.38
N LEU A 82 -17.75 -11.25 -1.68
CA LEU A 82 -17.13 -9.96 -1.39
C LEU A 82 -15.84 -10.12 -0.58
N ASN A 83 -15.84 -11.01 0.42
CA ASN A 83 -14.64 -11.32 1.20
C ASN A 83 -13.56 -12.03 0.37
N ALA A 84 -13.95 -12.93 -0.54
CA ALA A 84 -13.00 -13.57 -1.45
C ALA A 84 -12.32 -12.55 -2.38
N ILE A 85 -13.09 -11.60 -2.94
CA ILE A 85 -12.55 -10.51 -3.76
C ILE A 85 -11.58 -9.65 -2.94
N LEU A 86 -11.97 -9.27 -1.72
CA LEU A 86 -11.13 -8.49 -0.81
C LEU A 86 -9.82 -9.23 -0.48
N PHE A 87 -9.89 -10.55 -0.29
CA PHE A 87 -8.72 -11.40 -0.06
C PHE A 87 -7.78 -11.41 -1.27
N LEU A 88 -8.31 -11.57 -2.49
CA LEU A 88 -7.52 -11.52 -3.72
C LEU A 88 -6.84 -10.16 -3.93
N ILE A 89 -7.53 -9.05 -3.64
CA ILE A 89 -6.94 -7.70 -3.69
C ILE A 89 -5.79 -7.60 -2.68
N ASN A 90 -5.98 -8.04 -1.43
CA ASN A 90 -4.90 -7.99 -0.45
C ASN A 90 -3.69 -8.85 -0.83
N LEU A 91 -3.92 -10.01 -1.46
CA LEU A 91 -2.84 -10.89 -1.90
C LEU A 91 -2.04 -10.27 -3.05
N LYS A 92 -2.71 -9.62 -4.01
CA LYS A 92 -2.06 -8.95 -5.15
C LYS A 92 -1.26 -7.71 -4.74
N TYR A 93 -1.74 -6.95 -3.75
CA TYR A 93 -1.14 -5.66 -3.34
C TYR A 93 -0.36 -5.74 -2.01
N LYS A 94 -0.01 -6.93 -1.53
CA LYS A 94 0.60 -7.13 -0.19
C LYS A 94 1.88 -6.33 0.04
N ASN A 95 2.72 -6.19 -0.99
CA ASN A 95 4.01 -5.52 -0.91
C ASN A 95 3.98 -4.12 -1.53
N VAL A 96 2.85 -3.72 -2.14
CA VAL A 96 2.71 -2.39 -2.74
C VAL A 96 2.46 -1.39 -1.64
N LYS A 97 3.40 -0.47 -1.46
CA LYS A 97 3.36 0.57 -0.42
C LYS A 97 2.85 1.89 -0.94
N TYR A 98 3.11 2.17 -2.20
CA TYR A 98 2.74 3.43 -2.82
C TYR A 98 2.34 3.23 -4.28
N ILE A 99 1.30 3.96 -4.68
CA ILE A 99 0.85 4.06 -6.07
C ILE A 99 0.77 5.54 -6.38
N GLY A 100 1.66 6.03 -7.23
CA GLY A 100 1.71 7.42 -7.66
C GLY A 100 1.20 7.58 -9.09
N VAL A 101 0.62 8.74 -9.39
CA VAL A 101 0.32 9.17 -10.76
C VAL A 101 1.06 10.48 -11.00
N ASP A 102 1.88 10.52 -12.05
CA ASP A 102 2.53 11.75 -12.50
C ASP A 102 1.50 12.68 -13.17
N SER A 103 1.79 13.98 -13.26
CA SER A 103 0.97 14.99 -13.95
C SER A 103 0.67 14.64 -15.42
N LYS A 104 1.47 13.77 -16.04
CA LYS A 104 1.26 13.22 -17.39
C LYS A 104 0.35 11.98 -17.43
N GLY A 105 -0.23 11.58 -16.31
CA GLY A 105 -1.08 10.39 -16.17
C GLY A 105 -0.31 9.06 -16.11
N ASN A 106 1.02 9.09 -15.94
CA ASN A 106 1.81 7.86 -15.84
C ASN A 106 1.72 7.29 -14.43
N LYS A 107 1.24 6.04 -14.32
CA LYS A 107 1.13 5.33 -13.04
C LYS A 107 2.46 4.66 -12.69
N VAL A 108 2.96 4.95 -11.49
CA VAL A 108 4.13 4.31 -10.88
C VAL A 108 3.69 3.54 -9.64
N ILE A 109 4.07 2.27 -9.56
CA ILE A 109 3.77 1.41 -8.43
C ILE A 109 5.09 1.09 -7.74
N ILE A 110 5.17 1.38 -6.45
CA ILE A 110 6.36 1.13 -5.64
C ILE A 110 6.00 0.07 -4.60
N ALA A 111 6.71 -1.05 -4.68
CA ALA A 111 6.66 -2.12 -3.70
C ALA A 111 7.97 -2.14 -2.90
N SER A 112 7.87 -2.34 -1.59
CA SER A 112 9.04 -2.47 -0.71
C SER A 112 9.08 -3.84 -0.04
N ASP A 113 10.28 -4.40 0.05
CA ASP A 113 10.54 -5.68 0.70
C ASP A 113 11.86 -5.63 1.47
N VAL A 114 11.92 -6.30 2.61
CA VAL A 114 13.12 -6.38 3.45
C VAL A 114 13.29 -7.80 3.96
N ASN A 115 14.53 -8.29 3.92
CA ASN A 115 14.87 -9.58 4.51
C ASN A 115 15.27 -9.39 5.97
N LYS A 116 14.91 -10.35 6.84
CA LYS A 116 15.13 -10.28 8.29
C LYS A 116 16.61 -10.14 8.70
N TYR A 117 17.53 -10.58 7.84
CA TYR A 117 18.97 -10.59 8.11
C TYR A 117 19.77 -9.72 7.14
N ASP A 118 19.09 -9.00 6.25
CA ASP A 118 19.73 -8.16 5.24
C ASP A 118 19.33 -6.70 5.47
N PRO A 119 20.27 -5.81 5.81
CA PRO A 119 19.98 -4.40 6.11
C PRO A 119 19.82 -3.56 4.83
N ASN A 120 19.19 -4.14 3.80
CA ASN A 120 18.89 -3.45 2.55
C ASN A 120 17.39 -3.28 2.38
N TYR A 121 17.00 -2.09 1.96
CA TYR A 121 15.66 -1.76 1.52
C TYR A 121 15.52 -2.13 0.05
N ASN A 122 14.85 -3.25 -0.23
CA ASN A 122 14.59 -3.68 -1.60
C ASN A 122 13.32 -2.97 -2.08
N VAL A 123 13.46 -2.27 -3.20
CA VAL A 123 12.40 -1.47 -3.80
C VAL A 123 12.17 -1.95 -5.22
N THR A 124 10.94 -2.33 -5.52
CA THR A 124 10.51 -2.66 -6.88
C THR A 124 9.65 -1.52 -7.40
N ILE A 125 10.15 -0.85 -8.43
CA ILE A 125 9.46 0.24 -9.11
C ILE A 125 8.90 -0.32 -10.41
N THR A 126 7.58 -0.23 -10.57
CA THR A 126 6.88 -0.62 -11.79
C THR A 126 6.28 0.62 -12.46
N ALA A 127 6.68 0.91 -13.69
CA ALA A 127 6.10 1.97 -14.50
C ALA A 127 5.78 1.47 -15.91
N LYS A 128 4.52 1.60 -16.33
CA LYS A 128 4.09 1.43 -17.73
C LYS A 128 4.64 0.16 -18.44
N ASP A 129 4.69 -0.97 -17.70
CA ASP A 129 5.20 -2.31 -18.08
C ASP A 129 6.69 -2.62 -17.80
N ASN A 130 7.48 -1.65 -17.36
CA ASN A 130 8.85 -1.90 -16.91
C ASN A 130 8.91 -2.08 -15.39
N VAL A 131 9.62 -3.13 -14.97
CA VAL A 131 9.90 -3.42 -13.56
C VAL A 131 11.40 -3.26 -13.33
N VAL A 132 11.78 -2.40 -12.39
CA VAL A 132 13.16 -2.24 -11.93
C VAL A 132 13.22 -2.55 -10.45
N ASN A 133 14.17 -3.40 -10.08
CA ASN A 133 14.47 -3.72 -8.69
C ASN A 133 15.72 -2.95 -8.28
N GLY A 134 15.58 -2.07 -7.30
CA GLY A 134 16.65 -1.39 -6.61
C GLY A 134 16.86 -2.00 -5.22
N SER A 135 18.09 -1.96 -4.72
CA SER A 135 18.41 -2.37 -3.36
C SER A 135 19.24 -1.26 -2.73
N ILE A 136 18.67 -0.59 -1.73
CA ILE A 136 19.26 0.59 -1.10
C ILE A 136 19.61 0.25 0.35
N PRO A 137 20.89 0.25 0.76
CA PRO A 137 21.27 0.00 2.14
C PRO A 137 20.71 1.07 3.09
N PHE A 138 20.16 0.67 4.24
CA PHE A 138 19.56 1.62 5.20
C PHE A 138 20.58 2.64 5.73
N ASN A 139 21.87 2.29 5.78
CA ASN A 139 22.93 3.18 6.24
C ASN A 139 23.18 4.42 5.36
N LYS A 140 22.61 4.45 4.14
CA LYS A 140 22.76 5.59 3.22
C LYS A 140 21.84 6.76 3.57
N PHE A 141 20.72 6.48 4.22
CA PHE A 141 19.69 7.48 4.50
C PHE A 141 19.21 7.46 5.95
N PHE A 142 19.71 6.54 6.78
CA PHE A 142 19.60 6.62 8.24
C PHE A 142 20.93 7.04 8.86
N ASP A 143 20.87 8.02 9.75
CA ASP A 143 22.00 8.45 10.56
C ASP A 143 22.33 7.40 11.66
N VAL A 144 23.55 7.44 12.20
CA VAL A 144 24.06 6.58 13.28
C VAL A 144 23.19 6.66 14.55
N ILE A 145 22.45 7.77 14.70
CA ILE A 145 21.56 8.02 15.83
C ILE A 145 20.13 7.50 15.56
N GLY A 146 19.82 7.04 14.34
CA GLY A 146 18.52 6.48 13.97
C GLY A 146 17.51 7.49 13.41
N TYR A 147 17.99 8.61 12.87
CA TYR A 147 17.17 9.61 12.19
C TYR A 147 17.12 9.36 10.68
N PHE A 148 15.94 9.54 10.10
CA PHE A 148 15.71 9.40 8.66
C PHE A 148 16.06 10.72 7.94
N ASN A 149 16.96 10.64 6.96
CA ASN A 149 17.34 11.75 6.10
C ASN A 149 16.53 11.70 4.79
N GLY A 150 15.49 12.54 4.73
CA GLY A 150 14.59 12.61 3.58
C GLY A 150 15.28 13.04 2.29
N ASP A 151 16.17 14.04 2.35
CA ASP A 151 16.84 14.58 1.15
C ASP A 151 17.74 13.55 0.47
N GLU A 152 18.52 12.80 1.24
CA GLU A 152 19.38 11.73 0.70
C GLU A 152 18.55 10.58 0.13
N PHE A 153 17.46 10.22 0.79
CA PHE A 153 16.54 9.21 0.26
C PHE A 153 15.85 9.67 -1.03
N THR A 154 15.44 10.94 -1.12
CA THR A 154 14.86 11.53 -2.34
C THR A 154 15.81 11.44 -3.52
N LYS A 155 17.10 11.70 -3.33
CA LYS A 155 18.12 11.55 -4.39
C LYS A 155 18.22 10.11 -4.87
N LEU A 156 18.37 9.16 -3.94
CA LEU A 156 18.52 7.73 -4.26
C LEU A 156 17.29 7.16 -4.97
N ILE A 157 16.09 7.53 -4.51
CA ILE A 157 14.83 7.12 -5.17
C ILE A 157 14.68 7.79 -6.54
N SER A 158 15.04 9.07 -6.68
CA SER A 158 15.02 9.76 -7.96
C SER A 158 15.97 9.12 -8.98
N GLU A 159 17.14 8.68 -8.55
CA GLU A 159 18.09 7.92 -9.39
C GLU A 159 17.48 6.59 -9.86
N GLU A 160 16.87 5.82 -8.95
CA GLU A 160 16.22 4.55 -9.29
C GLU A 160 15.00 4.74 -10.20
N ILE A 161 14.18 5.77 -9.98
CA ILE A 161 13.08 6.15 -10.87
C ILE A 161 13.60 6.58 -12.25
N SER A 162 14.70 7.34 -12.28
CA SER A 162 15.34 7.75 -13.54
C SER A 162 15.88 6.56 -14.33
N ARG A 163 16.31 5.48 -13.67
CA ARG A 163 16.70 4.22 -14.36
C ARG A 163 15.51 3.54 -15.03
N VAL A 164 14.32 3.65 -14.45
CA VAL A 164 13.07 3.19 -15.09
C VAL A 164 12.73 4.06 -16.30
N GLY A 165 12.88 5.39 -16.18
CA GLY A 165 12.58 6.35 -17.25
C GLY A 165 13.57 6.33 -18.43
N LYS A 166 14.88 6.23 -18.16
CA LYS A 166 15.96 6.20 -19.17
C LYS A 166 15.98 4.95 -20.04
N LYS A 167 15.23 3.90 -19.68
CA LYS A 167 15.07 2.73 -20.56
C LYS A 167 14.18 3.00 -21.79
N HIS A 168 13.71 4.24 -21.95
CA HIS A 168 12.78 4.66 -23.01
C HIS A 168 13.25 5.86 -23.85
N GLU A 169 14.50 6.31 -23.71
CA GLU A 169 15.20 7.14 -24.72
C GLU A 169 16.14 6.26 -25.55
#